data_AF-A0A3N7DSK9-F1
#
_entry.id   AF-A0A3N7DSK9-F1
#
_cell.length_a   1.000
_cell.length_b   1.000
_cell.length_c   1.000
_cell.angle_alpha   90.00
_cell.angle_beta   90.00
_cell.angle_gamma   90.00
#
_symmetry.space_group_name_H-M   'P 1'
#
loop_
_entity.id
_entity.type
_entity.pdbx_description
1 polymer ?
#
loop_
_entity_poly.entity_id
_entity_poly.type
_entity_poly.pdbx_seq_one_letter_code
_entity_poly.pdbx_strand_id
1 'polypeptide(L)'
;MKTPDSGFAKNVANFENIISRVQALGASYNPSREAIQLANLTDKLNLARLALSNLHEQMAQQKNAIHARSAAFEPLKKLNTRLLSAAKAINIMPQQIENLSSLNRKVQGVKLSKPKTVVETEKPATDEEKR
;
A
#
# COMPACT_ATOMS: atom_id res chain seq x y z
N MET A 1 13.63 -8.27 3.08
CA MET A 1 12.28 -8.03 3.63
C MET A 1 11.77 -9.34 4.23
N LYS A 2 11.70 -9.44 5.56
CA LYS A 2 11.26 -10.65 6.25
C LYS A 2 9.75 -10.80 6.03
N THR A 3 9.32 -11.85 5.35
CA THR A 3 7.88 -12.10 5.18
C THR A 3 7.30 -12.44 6.57
N PRO A 4 6.26 -11.73 7.03
CA PRO A 4 5.68 -11.96 8.36
C PRO A 4 5.20 -13.41 8.54
N ASP A 5 4.83 -14.06 7.43
CA ASP A 5 4.39 -15.45 7.33
C ASP A 5 5.45 -16.49 7.76
N SER A 6 6.75 -16.23 7.53
CA SER A 6 7.81 -17.18 7.88
C SER A 6 7.90 -17.49 9.38
N GLY A 7 7.41 -16.60 10.24
CA GLY A 7 7.32 -16.81 11.68
C GLY A 7 6.08 -17.62 12.06
N PHE A 8 4.93 -17.30 11.46
CA PHE A 8 3.67 -17.98 11.76
C PHE A 8 3.71 -19.45 11.36
N ALA A 9 4.23 -19.78 10.18
CA ALA A 9 4.40 -21.17 9.74
C ALA A 9 5.29 -21.97 10.70
N LYS A 10 6.37 -21.37 11.20
CA LYS A 10 7.24 -22.01 12.21
C LYS A 10 6.52 -22.21 13.53
N ASN A 11 5.72 -21.24 13.98
CA ASN A 11 4.95 -21.36 15.21
C ASN A 11 3.91 -22.48 15.11
N VAL A 12 3.21 -22.59 13.97
CA VAL A 12 2.25 -23.69 13.72
C VAL A 12 2.96 -25.04 13.72
N ALA A 13 4.11 -25.16 13.04
CA ALA A 13 4.91 -26.39 13.03
C ALA A 13 5.44 -26.76 14.43
N ASN A 14 5.87 -25.77 15.21
CA ASN A 14 6.31 -26.00 16.59
C ASN A 14 5.14 -26.45 17.46
N PHE A 15 3.95 -25.86 17.29
CA PHE A 15 2.76 -26.24 18.04
C PHE A 15 2.30 -27.66 17.69
N GLU A 16 2.37 -28.04 16.42
CA GLU A 16 2.14 -29.41 15.98
C GLU A 16 3.12 -30.41 16.61
N ASN A 17 4.41 -30.07 16.69
CA ASN A 17 5.40 -30.89 17.38
C ASN A 17 5.12 -31.03 18.89
N ILE A 18 4.56 -30.02 19.54
CA ILE A 18 4.16 -30.11 20.95
C ILE A 18 2.97 -31.07 21.08
N ILE A 19 1.98 -30.95 20.19
CA ILE A 19 0.80 -31.82 20.20
C ILE A 19 1.18 -33.28 19.93
N SER A 20 2.10 -33.57 19.01
CA SER A 20 2.54 -34.94 18.74
C SER A 20 3.23 -35.58 19.95
N ARG A 21 4.04 -34.82 20.70
CA ARG A 21 4.64 -35.27 21.96
C ARG A 21 3.58 -35.53 23.03
N VAL A 22 2.59 -34.66 23.12
CA VAL A 22 1.45 -34.83 24.05
C VAL A 22 0.64 -36.08 23.69
N GLN A 23 0.40 -36.34 22.41
CA GLN A 23 -0.28 -37.55 21.94
C GLN A 23 0.50 -38.82 22.29
N ALA A 24 1.83 -38.79 22.19
CA ALA A 24 2.68 -39.93 22.52
C ALA A 24 2.61 -40.33 24.01
N LEU A 25 2.21 -39.41 24.90
CA LEU A 25 2.02 -39.71 26.33
C LEU A 25 0.74 -40.52 26.61
N GLY A 26 -0.21 -40.56 25.68
CA GLY A 26 -1.45 -41.34 25.80
C GLY A 26 -2.23 -41.03 27.09
N ALA A 27 -2.67 -42.07 27.79
CA ALA A 27 -3.47 -41.95 29.02
C ALA A 27 -2.74 -41.25 30.19
N SER A 28 -1.40 -41.17 30.15
CA SER A 28 -0.62 -40.44 31.16
C SER A 28 -0.79 -38.92 31.06
N TYR A 29 -1.29 -38.43 29.93
CA TYR A 29 -1.63 -37.02 29.73
C TYR A 29 -3.09 -36.74 30.09
N ASN A 30 -3.35 -36.46 31.36
CA ASN A 30 -4.68 -36.14 31.88
C ASN A 30 -4.69 -34.80 32.64
N PRO A 31 -4.56 -33.66 31.95
CA PRO A 31 -4.57 -32.37 32.60
C PRO A 31 -5.98 -32.01 33.10
N SER A 32 -6.06 -31.43 34.31
CA SER A 32 -7.32 -30.94 34.89
C SER A 32 -7.87 -29.70 34.18
N ARG A 33 -7.02 -28.93 33.50
CA ARG A 33 -7.42 -27.70 32.79
C ARG A 33 -7.83 -28.01 31.35
N GLU A 34 -9.08 -27.71 31.02
CA GLU A 34 -9.65 -27.95 29.68
C GLU A 34 -8.81 -27.34 28.55
N ALA A 35 -8.32 -26.11 28.71
CA ALA A 35 -7.57 -25.39 27.67
C ALA A 35 -6.32 -26.12 27.14
N ILE A 36 -5.76 -27.04 27.92
CA ILE A 36 -4.59 -27.85 27.54
C ILE A 36 -4.94 -29.32 27.35
N GLN A 37 -6.21 -29.70 27.37
CA GLN A 37 -6.61 -31.05 26.96
C GLN A 37 -6.32 -31.25 25.48
N LEU A 38 -5.98 -32.48 25.11
CA LEU A 38 -5.55 -32.82 23.76
C LEU A 38 -6.55 -32.37 22.69
N ALA A 39 -7.86 -32.57 22.92
CA ALA A 39 -8.91 -32.13 21.99
C ALA A 39 -8.84 -30.61 21.71
N ASN A 40 -8.79 -29.79 22.78
CA ASN A 40 -8.71 -28.35 22.65
C ASN A 40 -7.41 -27.88 21.98
N LEU A 41 -6.29 -28.55 22.23
CA LEU A 41 -5.02 -28.25 21.54
C LEU A 41 -5.11 -28.55 20.03
N THR A 42 -5.69 -29.69 19.67
CA THR A 42 -5.92 -30.07 18.26
C THR A 42 -6.86 -29.08 17.56
N ASP A 43 -7.92 -28.62 18.24
CA ASP A 43 -8.82 -27.60 17.70
C ASP A 43 -8.10 -26.27 17.45
N LYS A 44 -7.24 -25.84 18.38
CA LYS A 44 -6.41 -24.64 18.18
C LYS A 44 -5.44 -24.81 17.02
N LEU A 45 -4.87 -26.00 16.82
CA LEU A 45 -3.98 -26.28 15.69
C LEU A 45 -4.73 -26.16 14.36
N ASN A 46 -5.94 -26.71 14.29
CA ASN A 46 -6.79 -26.63 13.09
C ASN A 46 -7.16 -25.17 12.76
N LEU A 47 -7.54 -24.38 13.76
CA LEU A 47 -7.80 -22.95 13.58
C LEU A 47 -6.56 -22.19 13.09
N ALA A 48 -5.37 -22.51 13.64
CA ALA A 48 -4.13 -21.86 13.22
C ALA A 48 -3.75 -22.20 11.77
N ARG A 49 -3.94 -23.45 11.34
CA ARG A 49 -3.75 -23.88 9.95
C ARG A 49 -4.70 -23.18 9.00
N LEU A 50 -5.98 -23.09 9.37
CA LEU A 50 -6.99 -22.38 8.59
C LEU A 50 -6.65 -20.89 8.44
N ALA A 51 -6.25 -20.23 9.53
CA ALA A 51 -5.84 -18.82 9.49
C ALA A 51 -4.63 -18.59 8.58
N LEU A 52 -3.67 -19.52 8.57
CA LEU A 52 -2.49 -19.45 7.71
C LEU A 52 -2.84 -19.63 6.22
N SER A 53 -3.72 -20.59 5.90
CA SER A 53 -4.25 -20.77 4.54
C SER A 53 -4.96 -19.50 4.05
N ASN A 54 -5.85 -18.96 4.87
CA ASN A 54 -6.57 -17.72 4.55
C ASN A 54 -5.61 -16.55 4.32
N LEU A 55 -4.57 -16.42 5.16
CA LEU A 55 -3.55 -15.38 4.96
C LEU A 55 -2.86 -15.51 3.60
N HIS A 56 -2.48 -16.72 3.20
CA HIS A 56 -1.82 -16.98 1.90
C HIS A 56 -2.72 -16.59 0.72
N GLU A 57 -3.99 -16.97 0.79
CA GLU A 57 -4.99 -16.61 -0.21
C GLU A 57 -5.17 -15.09 -0.31
N GLN A 58 -5.35 -14.41 0.83
CA GLN A 58 -5.51 -12.96 0.88
C GLN A 58 -4.26 -12.23 0.37
N MET A 59 -3.07 -12.73 0.69
CA MET A 59 -1.82 -12.17 0.17
C MET A 59 -1.71 -12.32 -1.36
N ALA A 60 -2.13 -13.46 -1.92
CA ALA A 60 -2.17 -13.66 -3.36
C ALA A 60 -3.18 -12.72 -4.03
N GLN A 61 -4.39 -12.62 -3.48
CA GLN A 61 -5.43 -11.71 -3.95
C GLN A 61 -4.96 -10.25 -3.92
N GLN A 62 -4.31 -9.83 -2.83
CA GLN A 62 -3.77 -8.48 -2.69
C GLN A 62 -2.69 -8.18 -3.73
N LYS A 63 -1.75 -9.12 -3.97
CA LYS A 63 -0.72 -8.97 -5.01
C LYS A 63 -1.34 -8.82 -6.40
N ASN A 64 -2.33 -9.65 -6.72
CA ASN A 64 -3.02 -9.60 -8.01
C ASN A 64 -3.78 -8.28 -8.18
N ALA A 65 -4.45 -7.79 -7.13
CA ALA A 65 -5.14 -6.50 -7.16
C ALA A 65 -4.17 -5.32 -7.35
N ILE A 66 -3.00 -5.35 -6.71
CA ILE A 66 -1.95 -4.34 -6.90
C ILE A 66 -1.43 -4.38 -8.34
N HIS A 67 -1.17 -5.57 -8.88
CA HIS A 67 -0.71 -5.74 -10.26
C HIS A 67 -1.75 -5.24 -11.27
N ALA A 68 -3.03 -5.61 -11.10
CA ALA A 68 -4.13 -5.14 -11.94
C ALA A 68 -4.25 -3.61 -11.92
N ARG A 69 -4.15 -3.00 -10.73
CA ARG A 69 -4.11 -1.53 -10.61
C ARG A 69 -2.89 -0.96 -11.33
N SER A 70 -1.69 -1.50 -11.13
CA SER A 70 -0.49 -1.02 -11.81
C SER A 70 -0.66 -1.05 -13.33
N ALA A 71 -1.15 -2.15 -13.88
CA ALA A 71 -1.39 -2.30 -15.31
C ALA A 71 -2.43 -1.31 -15.86
N ALA A 72 -3.50 -1.05 -15.12
CA ALA A 72 -4.53 -0.09 -15.52
C ALA A 72 -4.01 1.37 -15.56
N PHE A 73 -3.06 1.72 -14.68
CA PHE A 73 -2.52 3.08 -14.58
C PHE A 73 -1.31 3.33 -15.48
N GLU A 74 -0.59 2.28 -15.91
CA GLU A 74 0.58 2.38 -16.80
C GLU A 74 0.35 3.24 -18.06
N PRO A 75 -0.73 3.07 -18.86
CA PRO A 75 -0.91 3.85 -20.09
C PRO A 75 -1.24 5.33 -19.84
N LEU A 76 -1.81 5.68 -18.68
CA LEU A 76 -2.31 7.03 -18.39
C LEU A 76 -1.18 8.06 -18.33
N LYS A 77 0.02 7.66 -17.86
CA LYS A 77 1.19 8.55 -17.78
C LYS A 77 1.59 9.08 -19.17
N LYS A 78 1.67 8.19 -20.15
CA LYS A 78 2.04 8.54 -21.53
C LYS A 78 0.93 9.37 -22.18
N LEU A 79 -0.34 8.98 -22.00
CA LEU A 79 -1.49 9.68 -22.56
C LEU A 79 -1.59 11.13 -22.06
N ASN A 80 -1.52 11.35 -20.75
CA ASN A 80 -1.62 12.70 -20.19
C ASN A 80 -0.43 13.58 -20.57
N THR A 81 0.77 13.02 -20.69
CA THR A 81 1.95 13.77 -21.16
C THR A 81 1.76 14.22 -22.61
N ARG A 82 1.22 13.36 -23.47
CA ARG A 82 0.89 13.72 -24.86
C ARG A 82 -0.20 14.79 -24.92
N LEU A 83 -1.24 14.67 -24.10
CA LEU A 83 -2.32 15.66 -24.03
C LEU A 83 -1.79 17.03 -23.61
N LEU A 84 -0.92 17.09 -22.59
CA LEU A 84 -0.28 18.34 -22.15
C LEU A 84 0.61 18.93 -23.25
N SER A 85 1.35 18.09 -23.99
CA SER A 85 2.18 18.52 -25.11
C SER A 85 1.34 19.10 -26.26
N ALA A 86 0.23 18.44 -26.61
CA ALA A 86 -0.70 18.91 -27.63
C ALA A 86 -1.36 20.24 -27.23
N ALA A 87 -1.80 20.36 -25.97
CA ALA A 87 -2.38 21.58 -25.42
C ALA A 87 -1.42 22.78 -25.50
N LYS A 88 -0.11 22.56 -25.26
CA LYS A 88 0.91 23.60 -25.43
C LYS A 88 1.11 24.01 -26.89
N ALA A 89 0.93 23.09 -27.84
CA ALA A 89 1.10 23.37 -29.27
C ALA A 89 -0.03 24.23 -29.86
N ILE A 90 -1.24 24.14 -29.31
CA ILE A 90 -2.42 24.91 -29.78
C ILE A 90 -2.55 26.31 -29.17
N ASN A 91 -1.50 26.81 -28.51
CA ASN A 91 -1.37 28.18 -28.02
C ASN A 91 -2.57 28.68 -27.15
N ILE A 92 -3.03 27.84 -26.22
CA ILE A 92 -4.09 28.17 -25.25
C ILE A 92 -3.59 29.13 -24.16
N MET A 93 -4.52 29.70 -23.38
CA MET A 93 -4.22 30.62 -22.28
C MET A 93 -3.23 29.99 -21.28
N PRO A 94 -2.22 30.75 -20.78
CA PRO A 94 -1.24 30.24 -19.81
C PRO A 94 -1.88 29.59 -18.57
N GLN A 95 -2.96 30.18 -18.05
CA GLN A 95 -3.72 29.66 -16.90
C GLN A 95 -4.32 28.26 -17.18
N GLN A 96 -4.74 27.99 -18.42
CA GLN A 96 -5.26 26.68 -18.81
C GLN A 96 -4.14 25.63 -18.88
N ILE A 97 -2.93 26.02 -19.32
CA ILE A 97 -1.74 25.14 -19.33
C ILE A 97 -1.34 24.77 -17.91
N GLU A 98 -1.36 25.72 -16.97
CA GLU A 98 -1.08 25.46 -15.56
C GLU A 98 -2.09 24.50 -14.93
N ASN A 99 -3.38 24.68 -15.21
CA ASN A 99 -4.43 23.77 -14.76
C ASN A 99 -4.22 22.35 -15.29
N LEU A 100 -3.92 22.19 -16.59
CA LEU A 100 -3.63 20.89 -17.19
C LEU A 100 -2.36 20.25 -16.64
N SER A 101 -1.32 21.05 -16.38
CA SER A 101 -0.08 20.60 -15.73
C SER A 101 -0.35 20.09 -14.32
N SER A 102 -1.18 20.79 -13.55
CA SER A 102 -1.62 20.38 -12.21
C SER A 102 -2.38 19.05 -12.24
N LEU A 103 -3.32 18.89 -13.17
CA LEU A 103 -4.06 17.64 -13.36
C LEU A 103 -3.14 16.48 -13.76
N ASN A 104 -2.19 16.71 -14.68
CA ASN A 104 -1.22 15.69 -15.07
C ASN A 104 -0.37 15.22 -13.87
N ARG A 105 0.10 16.14 -13.03
CA ARG A 105 0.86 15.81 -11.80
C ARG A 105 0.04 14.98 -10.81
N LYS A 106 -1.24 15.31 -10.63
CA LYS A 106 -2.17 14.54 -9.78
C LYS A 106 -2.33 13.10 -10.28
N VAL A 107 -2.56 12.91 -11.58
CA VAL A 107 -2.72 11.56 -12.17
C VAL A 107 -1.43 10.74 -12.07
N GLN A 108 -0.27 11.39 -12.16
CA GLN A 108 1.03 10.71 -12.03
C GLN A 108 1.44 10.47 -10.56
N GLY A 109 0.64 10.89 -9.57
CA GLY A 109 0.95 10.71 -8.16
C GLY A 109 2.15 11.52 -7.65
N VAL A 110 2.60 12.53 -8.41
CA VAL A 110 3.67 13.42 -7.98
C VAL A 110 3.07 14.45 -7.02
N LYS A 111 3.55 14.50 -5.78
CA LYS A 111 3.12 15.52 -4.81
C LYS A 111 3.28 16.90 -5.43
N LEU A 112 2.22 17.72 -5.45
CA LEU A 112 2.35 19.14 -5.77
C LEU A 112 3.27 19.74 -4.70
N SER A 113 4.51 20.08 -5.09
CA SER A 113 5.28 21.04 -4.32
C SER A 113 4.42 22.30 -4.16
N LYS A 114 4.36 22.86 -2.95
CA LYS A 114 3.47 23.97 -2.58
C LYS A 114 3.50 25.08 -3.66
N PRO A 115 2.35 25.72 -3.97
CA PRO A 115 2.35 26.83 -4.92
C PRO A 115 3.28 27.94 -4.40
N LYS A 116 4.08 28.53 -5.30
CA LYS A 116 4.77 29.80 -5.00
C LYS A 116 3.70 30.85 -4.77
N THR A 117 3.69 31.45 -3.59
CA THR A 117 2.92 32.66 -3.28
C THR A 117 3.30 33.73 -4.30
N VAL A 118 2.31 34.20 -5.06
CA VAL A 118 2.46 35.38 -5.92
C VAL A 118 2.42 36.59 -4.99
N VAL A 119 3.54 37.30 -4.85
CA VAL A 119 3.54 38.64 -4.27
C VAL A 119 3.65 39.60 -5.45
N GLU A 120 2.54 40.28 -5.74
CA GLU A 120 2.48 41.37 -6.70
C GLU A 120 1.87 42.58 -5.98
N THR A 121 2.74 43.54 -5.62
CA THR A 121 2.42 44.93 -5.26
C THR A 121 3.77 45.67 -5.27
N GLU A 122 4.02 46.81 -5.88
CA GLU A 122 3.33 47.71 -6.81
C GLU A 122 4.43 48.72 -7.17
N LYS A 123 4.53 49.12 -8.44
CA LYS A 123 5.35 50.27 -8.84
C LYS A 123 4.44 51.51 -8.80
N PRO A 124 4.86 52.61 -8.15
CA PRO A 124 4.70 53.93 -8.76
C PRO A 124 6.05 54.68 -8.71
N ALA A 125 6.60 55.11 -9.85
CA ALA A 125 6.34 56.35 -10.58
C ALA A 125 7.17 57.54 -10.05
N THR A 126 7.79 58.21 -11.01
CA THR A 126 8.86 59.22 -11.06
C THR A 126 8.58 60.52 -10.30
N ASP A 127 9.62 61.21 -9.84
CA ASP A 127 9.68 62.69 -9.88
C ASP A 127 11.13 63.20 -9.95
N GLU A 128 11.29 64.31 -10.67
CA GLU A 128 12.52 64.89 -11.22
C GLU A 128 13.29 65.83 -10.25
N GLU A 129 14.56 66.09 -10.61
CA GLU A 129 15.29 67.38 -10.48
C GLU A 129 15.64 67.98 -9.09
N LYS A 130 16.95 68.07 -8.76
CA LYS A 130 17.76 69.31 -8.74
C LYS A 130 18.99 69.26 -7.82
N ARG A 131 20.11 69.70 -8.43
CA ARG A 131 21.37 70.26 -7.89
C ARG A 131 22.46 69.31 -7.40
#